data_AF-A0A8J7RJ91-F1
#
_entry.id   AF-A0A8J7RJ91-F1
#
_cell.length_a   1.000
_cell.length_b   1.000
_cell.length_c   1.000
_cell.angle_alpha   90.00
_cell.angle_beta   90.00
_cell.angle_gamma   90.00
#
_symmetry.space_group_name_H-M   'P 1'
#
loop_
_entity.id
_entity.type
_entity.pdbx_description
1 polymer ?
#
loop_
_entity_poly.entity_id
_entity_poly.type
_entity_poly.pdbx_seq_one_letter_code
_entity_poly.pdbx_strand_id
1 'polypeptide(L)'
;MKTFRTALLAAALVMGLASSSQAENMVRKVDSFDFLVDQSGSMMMGDGINGVTKAAKAKQVLTSVNQTIPDLGYQGSMHSFAGVKTLVPYGAWDRAGMQAGIDALPAGGAIFGKMTPMGDGIAAVSSDYAGMARPTAEIVVSDGANNQGVDPVAEAAAVYQAQPGICFHVISFADTPEGQATLDKIAALNNCSVSVKGADLLASQEAVDKFVADVFYGGGEAIVLHGVNFAFDSYALDAMAQGILDEAAAVLKDKGGNVVLEGWTDSIGSDAYNKRLSQNRANSVKSYLVKQGVPASTLATQGRGKSFKYDNSNEEGRYLNRRVEIQFK
;
A
#
# COMPACT_ATOMS: atom_id res chain seq x y z
N MET A 1 -64.79 -2.31 -13.22
CA MET A 1 -63.32 -2.33 -13.41
C MET A 1 -62.73 -1.17 -12.64
N LYS A 2 -62.09 -1.44 -11.48
CA LYS A 2 -61.41 -0.44 -10.66
C LYS A 2 -59.99 -0.26 -11.18
N THR A 3 -59.63 0.95 -11.62
CA THR A 3 -58.28 1.32 -12.07
C THR A 3 -57.42 1.66 -10.85
N PHE A 4 -56.51 0.75 -10.49
CA PHE A 4 -55.42 1.04 -9.56
C PHE A 4 -54.35 1.86 -10.29
N ARG A 5 -54.08 3.07 -9.81
CA ARG A 5 -52.91 3.86 -10.20
C ARG A 5 -51.74 3.47 -9.30
N THR A 6 -50.79 2.74 -9.85
CA THR A 6 -49.53 2.38 -9.20
C THR A 6 -48.61 3.60 -9.19
N ALA A 7 -48.25 4.08 -8.01
CA ALA A 7 -47.22 5.11 -7.83
C ALA A 7 -45.84 4.47 -8.00
N LEU A 8 -45.06 4.91 -8.99
CA LEU A 8 -43.63 4.62 -9.08
C LEU A 8 -42.90 5.43 -8.01
N LEU A 9 -42.34 4.78 -7.00
CA LEU A 9 -41.26 5.35 -6.19
C LEU A 9 -39.96 5.30 -7.02
N ALA A 10 -39.47 6.46 -7.42
CA ALA A 10 -38.10 6.60 -7.90
C ALA A 10 -37.16 6.58 -6.69
N ALA A 11 -36.49 5.45 -6.47
CA ALA A 11 -35.35 5.39 -5.56
C ALA A 11 -34.16 6.09 -6.22
N ALA A 12 -33.89 7.32 -5.80
CA ALA A 12 -32.65 8.01 -6.18
C ALA A 12 -31.48 7.33 -5.48
N LEU A 13 -30.73 6.54 -6.23
CA LEU A 13 -29.46 5.95 -5.82
C LEU A 13 -28.45 7.09 -5.65
N VAL A 14 -28.17 7.49 -4.41
CA VAL A 14 -27.07 8.40 -4.09
C VAL A 14 -25.78 7.61 -4.31
N MET A 15 -25.21 7.69 -5.51
CA MET A 15 -23.83 7.30 -5.75
C MET A 15 -22.95 8.18 -4.87
N GLY A 16 -22.33 7.57 -3.86
CA GLY A 16 -21.31 8.21 -3.05
C GLY A 16 -20.17 8.66 -3.96
N LEU A 17 -20.08 9.97 -4.19
CA LEU A 17 -18.86 10.59 -4.64
C LEU A 17 -17.85 10.40 -3.51
N ALA A 18 -17.01 9.36 -3.63
CA ALA A 18 -15.75 9.33 -2.91
C ALA A 18 -15.04 10.65 -3.24
N SER A 19 -14.84 11.46 -2.21
CA SER A 19 -14.28 12.79 -2.35
C SER A 19 -12.87 12.68 -2.92
N SER A 20 -12.61 13.44 -3.99
CA SER A 20 -11.33 13.58 -4.68
C SER A 20 -10.16 14.10 -3.83
N SER A 21 -10.36 14.29 -2.52
CA SER A 21 -9.38 14.84 -1.60
C SER A 21 -8.37 13.84 -1.05
N GLN A 22 -8.58 12.53 -1.25
CA GLN A 22 -7.61 11.51 -0.80
C GLN A 22 -6.39 11.39 -1.72
N ALA A 23 -6.55 11.65 -3.03
CA ALA A 23 -5.45 11.54 -4.00
C ALA A 23 -4.46 12.72 -3.96
N GLU A 24 -4.84 13.90 -3.45
CA GLU A 24 -4.00 15.12 -3.48
C GLU A 24 -2.74 15.09 -2.57
N ASN A 25 -2.58 14.05 -1.74
CA ASN A 25 -1.47 13.92 -0.78
C ASN A 25 -0.70 12.60 -0.86
N MET A 26 -0.96 11.76 -1.87
CA MET A 26 -0.25 10.48 -2.01
C MET A 26 1.05 10.67 -2.80
N VAL A 27 2.16 10.25 -2.20
CA VAL A 27 3.48 10.24 -2.85
C VAL A 27 3.79 8.83 -3.29
N ARG A 28 4.08 8.68 -4.56
CA ARG A 28 4.47 7.39 -5.14
C ARG A 28 5.77 6.88 -4.51
N LYS A 29 5.77 5.62 -4.01
CA LYS A 29 6.97 4.95 -3.46
C LYS A 29 7.78 4.21 -4.53
N VAL A 30 7.11 3.78 -5.60
CA VAL A 30 7.71 3.02 -6.71
C VAL A 30 7.28 3.63 -8.03
N ASP A 31 8.22 3.84 -8.95
CA ASP A 31 7.92 4.38 -10.27
C ASP A 31 7.36 3.30 -11.21
N SER A 32 7.68 2.04 -10.95
CA SER A 32 7.16 0.92 -11.71
C SER A 32 6.83 -0.30 -10.86
N PHE A 33 6.08 -1.25 -11.42
CA PHE A 33 5.83 -2.53 -10.81
C PHE A 33 5.56 -3.64 -11.82
N ASP A 34 5.73 -4.89 -11.38
CA ASP A 34 5.32 -6.09 -12.11
C ASP A 34 4.54 -7.03 -11.19
N PHE A 35 3.52 -7.69 -11.73
CA PHE A 35 2.93 -8.86 -11.10
C PHE A 35 3.49 -10.13 -11.76
N LEU A 36 4.27 -10.91 -11.01
CA LEU A 36 4.76 -12.21 -11.45
C LEU A 36 3.93 -13.33 -10.81
N VAL A 37 3.00 -13.85 -11.60
CA VAL A 37 1.94 -14.73 -11.10
C VAL A 37 2.21 -16.19 -11.41
N ASP A 38 2.23 -17.01 -10.37
CA ASP A 38 2.36 -18.45 -10.48
C ASP A 38 1.11 -19.08 -11.10
N GLN A 39 1.32 -19.92 -12.12
CA GLN A 39 0.28 -20.73 -12.76
C GLN A 39 0.57 -22.23 -12.66
N SER A 40 1.41 -22.65 -11.72
CA SER A 40 1.76 -24.05 -11.44
C SER A 40 0.52 -24.89 -11.10
N GLY A 41 0.70 -26.21 -11.18
CA GLY A 41 -0.33 -27.18 -10.82
C GLY A 41 -0.76 -27.06 -9.36
N SER A 42 0.15 -26.70 -8.45
CA SER A 42 -0.19 -26.48 -7.04
C SER A 42 -1.08 -25.25 -6.85
N MET A 43 -0.90 -24.19 -7.66
CA MET A 43 -1.84 -23.06 -7.71
C MET A 43 -3.22 -23.44 -8.29
N MET A 44 -3.28 -24.48 -9.14
CA MET A 44 -4.54 -25.01 -9.66
C MET A 44 -5.26 -25.94 -8.67
N MET A 45 -4.67 -26.23 -7.51
CA MET A 45 -5.35 -26.93 -6.42
C MET A 45 -6.26 -25.98 -5.64
N GLY A 46 -7.41 -26.50 -5.21
CA GLY A 46 -8.34 -25.80 -4.31
C GLY A 46 -8.59 -26.59 -3.03
N ASP A 47 -9.58 -26.16 -2.24
CA ASP A 47 -10.02 -26.83 -1.00
C ASP A 47 -10.83 -28.12 -1.32
N GLY A 48 -10.22 -29.06 -2.05
CA GLY A 48 -10.85 -30.26 -2.61
C GLY A 48 -11.18 -30.16 -4.11
N ILE A 49 -11.74 -31.24 -4.68
CA ILE A 49 -11.96 -31.41 -6.14
C ILE A 49 -12.88 -30.34 -6.74
N ASN A 50 -13.81 -29.77 -5.96
CA ASN A 50 -14.74 -28.72 -6.38
C ASN A 50 -14.46 -27.36 -5.69
N GLY A 51 -13.34 -27.25 -4.96
CA GLY A 51 -12.98 -26.03 -4.25
C GLY A 51 -12.49 -24.94 -5.21
N VAL A 52 -12.63 -23.68 -4.80
CA VAL A 52 -12.02 -22.55 -5.52
C VAL A 52 -10.51 -22.72 -5.46
N THR A 53 -9.86 -22.74 -6.62
CA THR A 53 -8.41 -22.92 -6.74
C THR A 53 -7.65 -21.73 -6.13
N LYS A 54 -6.40 -21.95 -5.73
CA LYS A 54 -5.51 -20.85 -5.32
C LYS A 54 -5.31 -19.83 -6.45
N ALA A 55 -5.27 -20.26 -7.71
CA ALA A 55 -5.20 -19.39 -8.88
C ALA A 55 -6.45 -18.50 -9.01
N ALA A 56 -7.65 -19.04 -8.79
CA ALA A 56 -8.89 -18.26 -8.79
C ALA A 56 -8.92 -17.25 -7.63
N LYS A 57 -8.46 -17.65 -6.44
CA LYS A 57 -8.29 -16.77 -5.27
C LYS A 57 -7.27 -15.66 -5.57
N ALA A 58 -6.15 -15.98 -6.21
CA ALA A 58 -5.12 -15.02 -6.64
C ALA A 58 -5.68 -13.99 -7.63
N LYS A 59 -6.50 -14.41 -8.61
CA LYS A 59 -7.19 -13.47 -9.51
C LYS A 59 -8.08 -12.49 -8.75
N GLN A 60 -8.86 -12.96 -7.78
CA GLN A 60 -9.71 -12.08 -6.97
C GLN A 60 -8.88 -11.06 -6.18
N VAL A 61 -7.80 -11.50 -5.54
CA VAL A 61 -6.86 -10.61 -4.84
C VAL A 61 -6.26 -9.58 -5.80
N LEU A 62 -5.74 -10.02 -6.95
CA LEU A 62 -5.14 -9.14 -7.94
C LEU A 62 -6.14 -8.13 -8.50
N THR A 63 -7.39 -8.53 -8.73
CA THR A 63 -8.47 -7.60 -9.08
C THR A 63 -8.63 -6.55 -7.99
N SER A 64 -8.80 -6.94 -6.71
CA SER A 64 -8.98 -5.98 -5.61
C SER A 64 -7.78 -5.03 -5.48
N VAL A 65 -6.54 -5.57 -5.51
CA VAL A 65 -5.31 -4.78 -5.49
C VAL A 65 -5.27 -3.81 -6.67
N ASN A 66 -5.50 -4.29 -7.90
CA ASN A 66 -5.53 -3.47 -9.10
C ASN A 66 -6.62 -2.40 -9.04
N GLN A 67 -7.77 -2.63 -8.38
CA GLN A 67 -8.80 -1.61 -8.18
C GLN A 67 -8.44 -0.57 -7.11
N THR A 68 -7.57 -0.92 -6.16
CA THR A 68 -7.16 -0.04 -5.05
C THR A 68 -5.92 0.81 -5.38
N ILE A 69 -5.04 0.39 -6.30
CA ILE A 69 -3.85 1.18 -6.68
C ILE A 69 -4.31 2.57 -7.17
N PRO A 70 -3.84 3.68 -6.57
CA PRO A 70 -4.22 5.02 -7.03
C PRO A 70 -3.58 5.33 -8.38
N ASP A 71 -4.17 6.22 -9.16
CA ASP A 71 -3.55 6.65 -10.41
C ASP A 71 -2.56 7.79 -10.14
N LEU A 72 -1.29 7.42 -9.94
CA LEU A 72 -0.17 8.35 -9.74
C LEU A 72 0.86 8.24 -10.88
N GLY A 73 0.43 7.78 -12.07
CA GLY A 73 1.29 7.68 -13.26
C GLY A 73 2.35 6.58 -13.20
N TYR A 74 2.04 5.42 -12.61
CA TYR A 74 2.93 4.26 -12.55
C TYR A 74 3.25 3.71 -13.95
N GLN A 75 4.38 3.02 -14.07
CA GLN A 75 4.62 2.06 -15.15
C GLN A 75 4.36 0.64 -14.64
N GLY A 76 3.75 -0.22 -15.44
CA GLY A 76 3.29 -1.53 -14.99
C GLY A 76 3.45 -2.61 -16.06
N SER A 77 3.73 -3.83 -15.62
CA SER A 77 3.66 -5.05 -16.41
C SER A 77 3.06 -6.19 -15.60
N MET A 78 2.78 -7.29 -16.29
CA MET A 78 2.32 -8.51 -15.65
C MET A 78 2.84 -9.71 -16.43
N HIS A 79 3.42 -10.63 -15.68
CA HIS A 79 3.92 -11.89 -16.17
C HIS A 79 3.30 -13.07 -15.42
N SER A 80 3.40 -14.24 -16.01
CA SER A 80 3.16 -15.49 -15.30
C SER A 80 4.28 -16.48 -15.59
N PHE A 81 4.47 -17.45 -14.70
CA PHE A 81 5.39 -18.58 -14.89
C PHE A 81 4.65 -19.92 -14.77
N ALA A 82 5.36 -21.03 -14.94
CA ALA A 82 4.77 -22.33 -15.30
C ALA A 82 4.11 -22.30 -16.71
N GLY A 83 4.91 -21.86 -17.68
CA GLY A 83 4.52 -21.53 -19.06
C GLY A 83 4.64 -20.04 -19.29
N VAL A 84 5.87 -19.51 -19.15
CA VAL A 84 6.17 -18.07 -19.07
C VAL A 84 5.42 -17.28 -20.14
N LYS A 85 4.69 -16.25 -19.70
CA LYS A 85 3.91 -15.37 -20.57
C LYS A 85 3.92 -13.95 -20.04
N THR A 86 4.15 -13.00 -20.95
CA THR A 86 3.79 -11.59 -20.75
C THR A 86 2.30 -11.44 -20.99
N LEU A 87 1.55 -11.07 -19.95
CA LEU A 87 0.12 -10.82 -20.00
C LEU A 87 -0.19 -9.34 -20.21
N VAL A 88 0.64 -8.49 -19.60
CA VAL A 88 0.62 -7.04 -19.81
C VAL A 88 2.06 -6.62 -20.09
N PRO A 89 2.37 -6.10 -21.29
CA PRO A 89 3.71 -5.62 -21.59
C PRO A 89 4.03 -4.38 -20.76
N TYR A 90 5.31 -4.18 -20.45
CA TYR A 90 5.76 -3.01 -19.72
C TYR A 90 5.42 -1.70 -20.43
N GLY A 91 4.80 -0.77 -19.70
CA GLY A 91 4.42 0.53 -20.22
C GLY A 91 3.73 1.39 -19.18
N ALA A 92 3.13 2.50 -19.61
CA ALA A 92 2.27 3.30 -18.73
C ALA A 92 1.13 2.43 -18.19
N TRP A 93 1.00 2.35 -16.87
CA TRP A 93 -0.04 1.55 -16.26
C TRP A 93 -1.40 2.23 -16.42
N ASP A 94 -2.38 1.47 -16.87
CA ASP A 94 -3.78 1.82 -16.74
C ASP A 94 -4.55 0.64 -16.14
N ARG A 95 -5.56 0.97 -15.33
CA ARG A 95 -6.31 0.00 -14.55
C ARG A 95 -7.03 -1.03 -15.42
N ALA A 96 -7.52 -0.62 -16.60
CA ALA A 96 -8.31 -1.47 -17.48
C ALA A 96 -7.42 -2.47 -18.23
N GLY A 97 -6.27 -2.03 -18.74
CA GLY A 97 -5.26 -2.88 -19.36
C GLY A 97 -4.74 -3.93 -18.38
N MET A 98 -4.42 -3.52 -17.15
CA MET A 98 -4.02 -4.46 -16.09
C MET A 98 -5.14 -5.45 -15.74
N GLN A 99 -6.40 -4.98 -15.67
CA GLN A 99 -7.55 -5.87 -15.41
C GLN A 99 -7.72 -6.91 -16.52
N ALA A 100 -7.52 -6.54 -17.78
CA ALA A 100 -7.58 -7.48 -18.89
C ALA A 100 -6.49 -8.57 -18.79
N GLY A 101 -5.29 -8.20 -18.34
CA GLY A 101 -4.22 -9.16 -18.03
C GLY A 101 -4.58 -10.13 -16.92
N ILE A 102 -5.17 -9.62 -15.82
CA ILE A 102 -5.69 -10.44 -14.72
C ILE A 102 -6.77 -11.39 -15.22
N ASP A 103 -7.71 -10.90 -16.03
CA ASP A 103 -8.81 -11.69 -16.57
C ASP A 103 -8.31 -12.83 -17.48
N ALA A 104 -7.21 -12.60 -18.19
CA ALA A 104 -6.56 -13.60 -19.04
C ALA A 104 -5.85 -14.73 -18.28
N LEU A 105 -5.58 -14.58 -16.97
CA LEU A 105 -5.05 -15.67 -16.15
C LEU A 105 -6.03 -16.84 -16.09
N PRO A 106 -5.57 -18.09 -16.29
CA PRO A 106 -6.37 -19.27 -15.96
C PRO A 106 -6.77 -19.29 -14.48
N ALA A 107 -8.07 -19.44 -14.20
CA ALA A 107 -8.59 -19.66 -12.85
C ALA A 107 -8.54 -21.15 -12.43
N GLY A 108 -8.10 -22.02 -13.33
CA GLY A 108 -8.04 -23.47 -13.18
C GLY A 108 -7.28 -24.06 -14.37
N GLY A 109 -6.91 -25.33 -14.29
CA GLY A 109 -6.14 -25.97 -15.35
C GLY A 109 -5.55 -27.32 -14.95
N ALA A 110 -4.61 -27.80 -15.75
CA ALA A 110 -3.90 -29.05 -15.46
C ALA A 110 -3.11 -28.94 -14.16
N ILE A 111 -3.40 -29.83 -13.22
CA ILE A 111 -2.72 -29.95 -11.93
C ILE A 111 -1.49 -30.85 -12.06
N PHE A 112 -1.66 -32.03 -12.67
CA PHE A 112 -0.61 -33.04 -12.76
C PHE A 112 0.47 -32.67 -13.77
N GLY A 113 1.74 -32.90 -13.39
CA GLY A 113 2.91 -32.68 -14.25
C GLY A 113 3.28 -31.20 -14.45
N LYS A 114 2.57 -30.27 -13.81
CA LYS A 114 2.85 -28.84 -13.89
C LYS A 114 3.52 -28.36 -12.59
N MET A 115 4.82 -28.66 -12.48
CA MET A 115 5.65 -28.20 -11.35
C MET A 115 5.81 -26.67 -11.39
N THR A 116 6.40 -26.10 -10.34
CA THR A 116 6.57 -24.65 -10.14
C THR A 116 7.98 -24.22 -10.57
N PRO A 117 8.21 -23.66 -11.77
CA PRO A 117 9.53 -23.20 -12.18
C PRO A 117 9.73 -21.73 -11.77
N MET A 118 9.62 -21.42 -10.47
CA MET A 118 9.66 -20.02 -10.02
C MET A 118 11.00 -19.35 -10.34
N GLY A 119 12.13 -20.03 -10.09
CA GLY A 119 13.44 -19.49 -10.42
C GLY A 119 13.59 -19.23 -11.92
N ASP A 120 13.22 -20.19 -12.77
CA ASP A 120 13.24 -19.98 -14.23
C ASP A 120 12.28 -18.86 -14.66
N GLY A 121 11.14 -18.71 -13.98
CA GLY A 121 10.18 -17.63 -14.19
C GLY A 121 10.78 -16.25 -13.91
N ILE A 122 11.42 -16.09 -12.74
CA ILE A 122 12.13 -14.86 -12.35
C ILE A 122 13.27 -14.56 -13.34
N ALA A 123 14.06 -15.58 -13.69
CA ALA A 123 15.14 -15.45 -14.66
C ALA A 123 14.62 -14.99 -16.04
N ALA A 124 13.49 -15.53 -16.49
CA ALA A 124 12.93 -15.24 -17.81
C ALA A 124 12.45 -13.80 -17.97
N VAL A 125 12.00 -13.16 -16.89
CA VAL A 125 11.55 -11.76 -16.91
C VAL A 125 12.63 -10.78 -16.42
N SER A 126 13.78 -11.30 -15.97
CA SER A 126 14.88 -10.50 -15.41
C SER A 126 15.44 -9.44 -16.37
N SER A 127 15.38 -9.69 -17.68
CA SER A 127 15.81 -8.72 -18.70
C SER A 127 14.86 -7.53 -18.81
N ASP A 128 13.57 -7.76 -18.59
CA ASP A 128 12.57 -6.70 -18.69
C ASP A 128 12.76 -5.70 -17.55
N TYR A 129 13.19 -6.18 -16.38
CA TYR A 129 13.53 -5.36 -15.23
C TYR A 129 14.62 -4.33 -15.49
N ALA A 130 15.53 -4.57 -16.43
CA ALA A 130 16.59 -3.60 -16.78
C ALA A 130 16.01 -2.32 -17.41
N GLY A 131 14.86 -2.43 -18.09
CA GLY A 131 14.16 -1.30 -18.72
C GLY A 131 13.17 -0.58 -17.81
N MET A 132 12.97 -1.06 -16.58
CA MET A 132 11.94 -0.53 -15.68
C MET A 132 12.40 0.70 -14.91
N ALA A 133 11.48 1.65 -14.71
CA ALA A 133 11.70 2.86 -13.93
C ALA A 133 11.89 2.52 -12.44
N ARG A 134 12.82 3.20 -11.76
CA ARG A 134 13.18 2.91 -10.36
C ARG A 134 12.61 3.94 -9.40
N PRO A 135 12.16 3.57 -8.18
CA PRO A 135 12.14 2.21 -7.62
C PRO A 135 11.09 1.30 -8.28
N THR A 136 11.31 -0.01 -8.28
CA THR A 136 10.39 -1.01 -8.87
C THR A 136 9.87 -1.96 -7.80
N ALA A 137 8.56 -2.17 -7.74
CA ALA A 137 7.94 -3.24 -6.95
C ALA A 137 7.77 -4.51 -7.81
N GLU A 138 8.47 -5.57 -7.47
CA GLU A 138 8.28 -6.90 -8.06
C GLU A 138 7.35 -7.70 -7.15
N ILE A 139 6.10 -7.93 -7.53
CA ILE A 139 5.10 -8.61 -6.68
C ILE A 139 4.95 -10.06 -7.12
N VAL A 140 5.55 -10.97 -6.35
CA VAL A 140 5.46 -12.42 -6.57
C VAL A 140 4.18 -12.95 -5.94
N VAL A 141 3.36 -13.63 -6.75
CA VAL A 141 2.08 -14.23 -6.31
C VAL A 141 2.15 -15.74 -6.49
N SER A 142 2.37 -16.48 -5.41
CA SER A 142 2.61 -17.94 -5.47
C SER A 142 2.32 -18.63 -4.14
N ASP A 143 2.23 -19.96 -4.15
CA ASP A 143 2.25 -20.80 -2.95
C ASP A 143 3.66 -21.26 -2.54
N GLY A 144 4.67 -20.96 -3.35
CA GLY A 144 6.09 -21.24 -3.08
C GLY A 144 6.46 -22.71 -3.07
N ALA A 145 5.53 -23.62 -3.38
CA ALA A 145 5.73 -25.05 -3.22
C ALA A 145 6.11 -25.72 -4.55
N ASN A 146 6.64 -26.95 -4.46
CA ASN A 146 6.93 -27.81 -5.62
C ASN A 146 7.85 -27.15 -6.66
N ASN A 147 8.84 -26.40 -6.19
CA ASN A 147 9.79 -25.73 -7.07
C ASN A 147 10.68 -26.72 -7.84
N GLN A 148 10.95 -26.40 -9.10
CA GLN A 148 11.90 -27.11 -9.96
C GLN A 148 12.72 -26.11 -10.78
N GLY A 149 13.81 -26.59 -11.38
CA GLY A 149 14.69 -25.73 -12.19
C GLY A 149 15.65 -24.94 -11.30
N VAL A 150 15.88 -23.68 -11.67
CA VAL A 150 16.73 -22.78 -10.87
C VAL A 150 16.12 -22.55 -9.48
N ASP A 151 16.98 -22.47 -8.45
CA ASP A 151 16.54 -22.14 -7.09
C ASP A 151 15.96 -20.72 -7.06
N PRO A 152 14.69 -20.54 -6.65
CA PRO A 152 14.03 -19.25 -6.76
C PRO A 152 14.60 -18.19 -5.82
N VAL A 153 15.13 -18.59 -4.66
CA VAL A 153 15.73 -17.65 -3.70
C VAL A 153 17.07 -17.15 -4.23
N ALA A 154 17.91 -18.05 -4.76
CA ALA A 154 19.17 -17.71 -5.37
C ALA A 154 18.99 -16.81 -6.60
N GLU A 155 17.99 -17.10 -7.44
CA GLU A 155 17.70 -16.28 -8.63
C GLU A 155 17.18 -14.89 -8.25
N ALA A 156 16.22 -14.81 -7.32
CA ALA A 156 15.73 -13.52 -6.82
C ALA A 156 16.87 -12.69 -6.21
N ALA A 157 17.80 -13.33 -5.49
CA ALA A 157 18.98 -12.67 -4.95
C ALA A 157 19.92 -12.17 -6.06
N ALA A 158 20.13 -12.95 -7.11
CA ALA A 158 20.94 -12.55 -8.26
C ALA A 158 20.31 -11.37 -9.01
N VAL A 159 19.00 -11.41 -9.24
CA VAL A 159 18.26 -10.27 -9.83
C VAL A 159 18.38 -9.04 -8.96
N TYR A 160 18.17 -9.15 -7.64
CA TYR A 160 18.31 -8.02 -6.73
C TYR A 160 19.71 -7.39 -6.77
N GLN A 161 20.77 -8.22 -6.85
CA GLN A 161 22.15 -7.74 -6.99
C GLN A 161 22.40 -7.07 -8.35
N ALA A 162 21.82 -7.60 -9.43
CA ALA A 162 21.99 -7.08 -10.78
C ALA A 162 21.13 -5.84 -11.08
N GLN A 163 20.03 -5.65 -10.35
CA GLN A 163 19.01 -4.65 -10.61
C GLN A 163 18.73 -3.78 -9.37
N PRO A 164 19.65 -2.84 -9.02
CA PRO A 164 19.44 -1.95 -7.88
C PRO A 164 18.12 -1.17 -7.99
N GLY A 165 17.38 -1.16 -6.89
CA GLY A 165 16.07 -0.49 -6.81
C GLY A 165 14.88 -1.36 -7.15
N ILE A 166 15.06 -2.67 -7.43
CA ILE A 166 13.99 -3.67 -7.30
C ILE A 166 13.74 -4.00 -5.82
N CYS A 167 12.47 -4.16 -5.48
CA CYS A 167 12.02 -4.71 -4.22
C CYS A 167 11.06 -5.87 -4.48
N PHE A 168 11.39 -7.06 -3.99
CA PHE A 168 10.49 -8.22 -4.05
C PHE A 168 9.45 -8.15 -2.94
N HIS A 169 8.18 -8.05 -3.32
CA HIS A 169 7.01 -8.17 -2.46
C HIS A 169 6.34 -9.52 -2.71
N VAL A 170 5.56 -10.00 -1.74
CA VAL A 170 4.97 -11.34 -1.79
C VAL A 170 3.49 -11.29 -1.44
N ILE A 171 2.67 -11.90 -2.28
CA ILE A 171 1.31 -12.32 -1.95
C ILE A 171 1.31 -13.85 -1.85
N SER A 172 1.33 -14.36 -0.62
CA SER A 172 1.47 -15.79 -0.34
C SER A 172 0.14 -16.52 -0.40
N PHE A 173 0.11 -17.61 -1.17
CA PHE A 173 -0.92 -18.64 -1.16
C PHE A 173 -0.39 -19.97 -0.59
N ALA A 174 0.71 -19.93 0.17
CA ALA A 174 1.33 -21.12 0.72
C ALA A 174 0.39 -21.85 1.69
N ASP A 175 0.28 -23.15 1.47
CA ASP A 175 -0.44 -24.11 2.32
C ASP A 175 0.50 -25.16 2.93
N THR A 176 1.80 -25.06 2.64
CA THR A 176 2.86 -25.91 3.17
C THR A 176 3.93 -25.06 3.88
N PRO A 177 4.57 -25.57 4.95
CA PRO A 177 5.69 -24.88 5.60
C PRO A 177 6.85 -24.61 4.65
N GLU A 178 7.15 -25.53 3.74
CA GLU A 178 8.23 -25.42 2.78
C GLU A 178 7.97 -24.31 1.76
N GLY A 179 6.73 -24.21 1.26
CA GLY A 179 6.32 -23.16 0.35
C GLY A 179 6.39 -21.78 1.00
N GLN A 180 5.87 -21.65 2.22
CA GLN A 180 5.94 -20.40 2.98
C GLN A 180 7.39 -20.01 3.26
N ALA A 181 8.25 -20.96 3.68
CA ALA A 181 9.67 -20.68 3.94
C ALA A 181 10.43 -20.21 2.70
N THR A 182 10.04 -20.68 1.51
CA THR A 182 10.64 -20.21 0.24
C THR A 182 10.27 -18.76 -0.02
N LEU A 183 8.98 -18.42 0.11
CA LEU A 183 8.49 -17.05 -0.07
C LEU A 183 9.04 -16.07 0.98
N ASP A 184 9.15 -16.51 2.23
CA ASP A 184 9.73 -15.71 3.32
C ASP A 184 11.20 -15.37 3.04
N LYS A 185 11.96 -16.32 2.49
CA LYS A 185 13.36 -16.08 2.10
C LYS A 185 13.48 -15.08 0.96
N ILE A 186 12.57 -15.11 -0.03
CA ILE A 186 12.53 -14.11 -1.11
C ILE A 186 12.19 -12.73 -0.53
N ALA A 187 11.16 -12.63 0.31
CA ALA A 187 10.79 -11.37 0.97
C ALA A 187 11.95 -10.81 1.82
N ALA A 188 12.69 -11.68 2.52
CA ALA A 188 13.82 -11.30 3.35
C ALA A 188 15.04 -10.77 2.57
N LEU A 189 15.07 -10.87 1.23
CA LEU A 189 16.12 -10.26 0.41
C LEU A 189 16.09 -8.73 0.47
N ASN A 190 14.94 -8.14 0.75
CA ASN A 190 14.74 -6.70 0.74
C ASN A 190 14.11 -6.18 2.04
N ASN A 191 14.72 -5.14 2.63
CA ASN A 191 14.14 -4.44 3.78
C ASN A 191 12.82 -3.71 3.46
N CYS A 192 12.59 -3.40 2.18
CA CYS A 192 11.35 -2.77 1.70
C CYS A 192 10.23 -3.77 1.42
N SER A 193 10.48 -5.09 1.55
CA SER A 193 9.50 -6.11 1.18
C SER A 193 8.24 -5.99 2.02
N VAL A 194 7.12 -6.25 1.36
CA VAL A 194 5.82 -6.42 1.99
C VAL A 194 5.37 -7.83 1.64
N SER A 195 5.24 -8.67 2.66
CA SER A 195 4.74 -10.04 2.54
C SER A 195 3.40 -10.16 3.24
N VAL A 196 2.38 -10.64 2.53
CA VAL A 196 1.01 -10.77 3.03
C VAL A 196 0.39 -12.07 2.55
N LYS A 197 -0.53 -12.65 3.33
CA LYS A 197 -1.28 -13.83 2.90
C LYS A 197 -2.42 -13.38 1.99
N GLY A 198 -2.61 -14.07 0.87
CA GLY A 198 -3.75 -13.85 -0.03
C GLY A 198 -5.09 -14.02 0.68
N ALA A 199 -5.17 -14.90 1.68
CA ALA A 199 -6.37 -15.07 2.52
C ALA A 199 -6.74 -13.79 3.30
N ASP A 200 -5.76 -13.05 3.80
CA ASP A 200 -6.00 -11.81 4.55
C ASP A 200 -6.52 -10.71 3.61
N LEU A 201 -5.96 -10.64 2.39
CA LEU A 201 -6.42 -9.73 1.34
C LEU A 201 -7.83 -10.05 0.83
N LEU A 202 -8.22 -11.33 0.81
CA LEU A 202 -9.59 -11.73 0.45
C LEU A 202 -10.60 -11.42 1.56
N ALA A 203 -10.15 -11.42 2.82
CA ALA A 203 -11.03 -11.28 3.97
C ALA A 203 -11.43 -9.82 4.25
N SER A 204 -10.62 -8.84 3.84
CA SER A 204 -10.77 -7.44 4.28
C SER A 204 -10.26 -6.45 3.24
N GLN A 205 -11.09 -5.44 2.93
CA GLN A 205 -10.68 -4.31 2.10
C GLN A 205 -9.57 -3.49 2.79
N GLU A 206 -9.60 -3.40 4.12
CA GLU A 206 -8.55 -2.72 4.90
C GLU A 206 -7.18 -3.38 4.72
N ALA A 207 -7.13 -4.71 4.60
CA ALA A 207 -5.89 -5.44 4.29
C ALA A 207 -5.37 -5.12 2.88
N VAL A 208 -6.29 -5.01 1.89
CA VAL A 208 -5.95 -4.58 0.52
C VAL A 208 -5.43 -3.15 0.51
N ASP A 209 -6.13 -2.23 1.17
CA ASP A 209 -5.75 -0.82 1.27
C ASP A 209 -4.37 -0.67 1.92
N LYS A 210 -4.12 -1.41 3.00
CA LYS A 210 -2.82 -1.43 3.68
C LYS A 210 -1.71 -1.98 2.78
N PHE A 211 -1.92 -3.13 2.13
CA PHE A 211 -0.91 -3.70 1.23
C PHE A 211 -0.58 -2.73 0.10
N VAL A 212 -1.61 -2.14 -0.51
CA VAL A 212 -1.45 -1.20 -1.62
C VAL A 212 -0.74 0.09 -1.18
N ALA A 213 -1.04 0.62 0.01
CA ALA A 213 -0.25 1.72 0.57
C ALA A 213 1.21 1.29 0.84
N ASP A 214 1.42 0.21 1.57
CA ASP A 214 2.77 -0.22 1.96
C ASP A 214 3.68 -0.51 0.73
N VAL A 215 3.12 -0.94 -0.40
CA VAL A 215 3.87 -1.19 -1.64
C VAL A 215 3.98 0.06 -2.52
N PHE A 216 2.86 0.70 -2.86
CA PHE A 216 2.82 1.62 -4.01
C PHE A 216 3.01 3.08 -3.66
N TYR A 217 2.50 3.54 -2.51
CA TYR A 217 2.50 4.96 -2.15
C TYR A 217 2.59 5.20 -0.66
N GLY A 218 3.30 6.23 -0.27
CA GLY A 218 3.32 6.73 1.10
C GLY A 218 2.46 7.98 1.22
N GLY A 219 1.96 8.22 2.42
CA GLY A 219 2.12 9.56 2.99
C GLY A 219 3.57 9.60 3.47
N GLY A 220 4.41 10.44 2.87
CA GLY A 220 5.87 10.32 3.03
C GLY A 220 6.28 10.36 4.48
N GLU A 221 7.21 9.46 4.84
CA GLU A 221 7.83 9.30 6.16
C GLU A 221 7.24 10.21 7.24
N ALA A 222 6.14 9.77 7.87
CA ALA A 222 5.50 10.53 8.93
C ALA A 222 6.48 10.66 10.10
N ILE A 223 7.23 11.76 10.17
CA ILE A 223 8.01 12.07 11.36
C ILE A 223 6.99 12.47 12.43
N VAL A 224 6.72 11.54 13.34
CA VAL A 224 6.04 11.85 14.58
C VAL A 224 7.01 12.68 15.41
N LEU A 225 6.67 13.94 15.65
CA LEU A 225 7.44 14.80 16.54
C LEU A 225 7.20 14.35 17.99
N HIS A 226 7.94 13.36 18.45
CA HIS A 226 7.88 12.90 19.84
C HIS A 226 8.22 14.06 20.77
N GLY A 227 7.29 14.42 21.66
CA GLY A 227 7.41 15.56 22.58
C GLY A 227 6.79 16.87 22.07
N VAL A 228 6.24 16.91 20.84
CA VAL A 228 5.35 17.99 20.36
C VAL A 228 3.91 17.54 20.56
N ASN A 229 3.54 17.39 21.84
CA ASN A 229 2.21 17.04 22.28
C ASN A 229 1.52 18.26 22.89
N PHE A 230 0.19 18.24 22.92
CA PHE A 230 -0.61 19.37 23.40
C PHE A 230 -1.33 19.00 24.70
N ALA A 231 -1.47 19.99 25.59
CA ALA A 231 -2.37 19.89 26.72
C ALA A 231 -3.83 19.66 26.26
N PHE A 232 -4.66 19.16 27.16
CA PHE A 232 -6.09 19.01 26.91
C PHE A 232 -6.69 20.34 26.46
N ASP A 233 -7.53 20.27 25.42
CA ASP A 233 -8.21 21.41 24.82
C ASP A 233 -7.31 22.59 24.35
N SER A 234 -6.02 22.31 24.11
CA SER A 234 -5.04 23.34 23.76
C SER A 234 -4.37 23.10 22.41
N TYR A 235 -3.89 24.19 21.82
CA TYR A 235 -2.98 24.23 20.67
C TYR A 235 -1.71 25.06 20.96
N ALA A 236 -1.48 25.43 22.23
CA ALA A 236 -0.27 26.14 22.63
C ALA A 236 0.95 25.22 22.62
N LEU A 237 2.08 25.72 22.13
CA LEU A 237 3.37 25.04 22.13
C LEU A 237 4.15 25.45 23.37
N ASP A 238 4.47 24.50 24.24
CA ASP A 238 5.33 24.73 25.40
C ASP A 238 6.82 24.82 25.00
N ALA A 239 7.69 25.14 25.97
CA ALA A 239 9.12 25.32 25.71
C ALA A 239 9.82 24.03 25.21
N MET A 240 9.34 22.86 25.64
CA MET A 240 9.90 21.58 25.20
C MET A 240 9.54 21.31 23.74
N ALA A 241 8.27 21.49 23.37
CA ALA A 241 7.79 21.39 22.01
C ALA A 241 8.51 22.37 21.08
N GLN A 242 8.78 23.60 21.54
CA GLN A 242 9.54 24.59 20.80
C GLN A 242 10.98 24.12 20.49
N GLY A 243 11.70 23.56 21.48
CA GLY A 243 13.05 23.02 21.27
C GLY A 243 13.09 21.88 20.24
N ILE A 244 12.11 20.97 20.28
CA ILE A 244 12.00 19.89 19.28
C ILE A 244 11.68 20.47 17.89
N LEU A 245 10.86 21.52 17.82
CA LEU A 245 10.54 22.19 16.56
C LEU A 245 11.73 22.97 15.99
N ASP A 246 12.67 23.42 16.80
CA ASP A 246 13.93 24.02 16.32
C ASP A 246 14.78 22.99 15.58
N GLU A 247 14.90 21.77 16.12
CA GLU A 247 15.57 20.65 15.44
C GLU A 247 14.85 20.27 14.14
N ALA A 248 13.52 20.15 14.19
CA ALA A 248 12.71 19.88 13.01
C ALA A 248 12.88 20.97 11.94
N ALA A 249 12.95 22.25 12.33
CA ALA A 249 13.19 23.35 11.41
C ALA A 249 14.57 23.27 10.74
N ALA A 250 15.61 22.85 11.46
CA ALA A 250 16.93 22.62 10.87
C ALA A 250 16.88 21.52 9.80
N VAL A 251 16.26 20.37 10.11
CA VAL A 251 16.10 19.26 9.16
C VAL A 251 15.30 19.66 7.93
N LEU A 252 14.18 20.39 8.12
CA LEU A 252 13.34 20.83 7.00
C LEU A 252 14.05 21.83 6.08
N LYS A 253 14.93 22.68 6.62
CA LYS A 253 15.74 23.60 5.82
C LYS A 253 16.84 22.87 5.04
N ASP A 254 17.44 21.84 5.64
CA ASP A 254 18.52 21.06 5.02
C ASP A 254 18.00 20.10 3.94
N LYS A 255 16.98 19.29 4.27
CA LYS A 255 16.37 18.35 3.32
C LYS A 255 15.62 19.06 2.19
N GLY A 256 15.00 20.21 2.47
CA GLY A 256 14.03 20.84 1.56
C GLY A 256 12.78 19.97 1.34
N GLY A 257 12.02 20.30 0.29
CA GLY A 257 10.79 19.59 -0.07
C GLY A 257 9.52 20.17 0.56
N ASN A 258 8.37 19.75 0.06
CA ASN A 258 7.06 20.16 0.59
C ASN A 258 6.65 19.18 1.70
N VAL A 259 6.04 19.66 2.77
CA VAL A 259 5.54 18.81 3.86
C VAL A 259 4.12 19.19 4.26
N VAL A 260 3.36 18.22 4.77
CA VAL A 260 2.04 18.42 5.37
C VAL A 260 2.14 18.21 6.87
N LEU A 261 1.69 19.18 7.64
CA LEU A 261 1.58 19.11 9.09
C LEU A 261 0.18 18.62 9.46
N GLU A 262 0.08 17.39 9.92
CA GLU A 262 -1.18 16.74 10.28
C GLU A 262 -1.43 16.84 11.78
N GLY A 263 -2.46 17.60 12.17
CA GLY A 263 -2.85 17.71 13.57
C GLY A 263 -3.85 16.63 13.99
N TRP A 264 -3.72 16.15 15.22
CA TRP A 264 -4.59 15.13 15.80
C TRP A 264 -5.07 15.52 17.21
N THR A 265 -6.22 14.97 17.61
CA THR A 265 -6.79 15.09 18.96
C THR A 265 -6.97 13.73 19.62
N ASP A 266 -7.22 13.73 20.93
CA ASP A 266 -7.81 12.57 21.60
C ASP A 266 -9.30 12.43 21.22
N SER A 267 -9.95 11.40 21.77
CA SER A 267 -11.33 11.06 21.44
C SER A 267 -12.40 11.95 22.10
N ILE A 268 -12.04 12.89 22.98
CA ILE A 268 -12.99 13.65 23.79
C ILE A 268 -13.57 14.83 22.98
N GLY A 269 -14.89 15.03 23.08
CA GLY A 269 -15.61 16.11 22.39
C GLY A 269 -16.21 15.69 21.05
N SER A 270 -16.88 16.62 20.36
CA SER A 270 -17.51 16.32 19.06
C SER A 270 -16.50 16.25 17.92
N ASP A 271 -16.86 15.59 16.82
CA ASP A 271 -15.96 15.44 15.68
C ASP A 271 -15.68 16.80 15.01
N ALA A 272 -16.72 17.63 14.86
CA ALA A 272 -16.58 18.99 14.34
C ALA A 272 -15.65 19.85 15.20
N TYR A 273 -15.74 19.71 16.52
CA TYR A 273 -14.85 20.40 17.45
C TYR A 273 -13.40 19.96 17.28
N ASN A 274 -13.16 18.64 17.30
CA ASN A 274 -11.84 18.05 17.17
C ASN A 274 -11.21 18.30 15.81
N LYS A 275 -12.00 18.38 14.74
CA LYS A 275 -11.52 18.79 13.41
C LYS A 275 -10.96 20.21 13.42
N ARG A 276 -11.63 21.14 14.09
CA ARG A 276 -11.14 22.53 14.25
C ARG A 276 -9.91 22.60 15.17
N LEU A 277 -9.93 21.89 16.30
CA LEU A 277 -8.81 21.90 17.25
C LEU A 277 -7.53 21.31 16.64
N SER A 278 -7.64 20.18 15.95
CA SER A 278 -6.50 19.58 15.23
C SER A 278 -5.95 20.52 14.15
N GLN A 279 -6.81 21.21 13.40
CA GLN A 279 -6.35 22.20 12.42
C GLN A 279 -5.57 23.35 13.08
N ASN A 280 -6.04 23.84 14.24
CA ASN A 280 -5.35 24.89 14.99
C ASN A 280 -3.98 24.42 15.50
N ARG A 281 -3.83 23.16 15.91
CA ARG A 281 -2.54 22.57 16.29
C ARG A 281 -1.56 22.55 15.12
N ALA A 282 -1.99 22.05 13.96
CA ALA A 282 -1.17 22.07 12.75
C ALA A 282 -0.75 23.50 12.36
N ASN A 283 -1.69 24.46 12.43
CA ASN A 283 -1.40 25.87 12.16
C ASN A 283 -0.40 26.50 13.14
N SER A 284 -0.45 26.09 14.42
CA SER A 284 0.48 26.57 15.45
C SER A 284 1.90 26.09 15.17
N VAL A 285 2.05 24.81 14.82
CA VAL A 285 3.34 24.24 14.39
C VAL A 285 3.85 24.93 13.12
N LYS A 286 3.00 25.11 12.10
CA LYS A 286 3.37 25.85 10.88
C LYS A 286 3.89 27.25 11.21
N SER A 287 3.14 27.99 12.01
CA SER A 287 3.49 29.36 12.39
C SER A 287 4.83 29.42 13.11
N TYR A 288 5.14 28.42 13.94
CA TYR A 288 6.42 28.31 14.61
C TYR A 288 7.56 28.01 13.64
N LEU A 289 7.42 26.97 12.79
CA LEU A 289 8.45 26.59 11.81
C LEU A 289 8.77 27.72 10.82
N VAL A 290 7.76 28.50 10.40
CA VAL A 290 7.97 29.70 9.55
C VAL A 290 8.80 30.75 10.27
N LYS A 291 8.56 30.98 11.58
CA LYS A 291 9.40 31.89 12.38
C LYS A 291 10.85 31.41 12.49
N GLN A 292 11.07 30.09 12.47
CA GLN A 292 12.41 29.47 12.43
C GLN A 292 13.06 29.44 11.04
N GLY A 293 12.42 30.06 10.04
CA GLY A 293 12.94 30.26 8.70
C GLY A 293 12.59 29.17 7.69
N VAL A 294 11.69 28.23 8.01
CA VAL A 294 11.18 27.28 7.02
C VAL A 294 10.24 28.02 6.05
N PRO A 295 10.41 27.93 4.72
CA PRO A 295 9.56 28.64 3.77
C PRO A 295 8.09 28.26 3.93
N ALA A 296 7.20 29.25 4.10
CA ALA A 296 5.77 28.98 4.30
C ALA A 296 5.10 28.25 3.12
N SER A 297 5.65 28.39 1.91
CA SER A 297 5.20 27.73 0.68
C SER A 297 5.46 26.22 0.69
N THR A 298 6.43 25.75 1.48
CA THR A 298 6.73 24.32 1.60
C THR A 298 5.92 23.64 2.71
N LEU A 299 5.13 24.39 3.48
CA LEU A 299 4.36 23.87 4.61
C LEU A 299 2.86 23.92 4.32
N ALA A 300 2.20 22.77 4.25
CA ALA A 300 0.74 22.65 4.28
C ALA A 300 0.27 22.21 5.68
N THR A 301 -0.98 22.49 6.04
CA THR A 301 -1.56 22.06 7.32
C THR A 301 -2.89 21.35 7.10
N GLN A 302 -3.12 20.27 7.85
CA GLN A 302 -4.37 19.54 7.81
C GLN A 302 -4.79 19.09 9.21
N GLY A 303 -5.98 19.49 9.66
CA GLY A 303 -6.59 18.94 10.87
C GLY A 303 -7.20 17.58 10.55
N ARG A 304 -6.77 16.51 11.23
CA ARG A 304 -7.29 15.16 11.01
C ARG A 304 -8.43 14.77 11.95
N GLY A 305 -8.62 15.54 13.04
CA GLY A 305 -9.62 15.25 14.07
C GLY A 305 -9.11 14.23 15.08
N LYS A 306 -10.00 13.36 15.55
CA LYS A 306 -9.71 12.36 16.58
C LYS A 306 -8.74 11.30 16.07
N SER A 307 -7.79 10.92 16.91
CA SER A 307 -6.85 9.82 16.67
C SER A 307 -7.19 8.63 17.58
N PHE A 308 -7.12 7.44 17.00
CA PHE A 308 -7.23 6.16 17.72
C PHE A 308 -5.93 5.34 17.64
N LYS A 309 -4.81 6.00 17.29
CA LYS A 309 -3.47 5.39 17.23
C LYS A 309 -2.99 4.89 18.58
N TYR A 310 -3.30 5.63 19.65
CA TYR A 310 -3.01 5.24 21.03
C TYR A 310 -4.31 5.05 21.82
N ASP A 311 -4.23 4.34 22.94
CA ASP A 311 -5.38 4.07 23.79
C ASP A 311 -6.00 5.37 24.35
N ASN A 312 -7.28 5.60 24.07
CA ASN A 312 -8.00 6.78 24.58
C ASN A 312 -8.64 6.53 25.95
N SER A 313 -8.60 5.31 26.47
CA SER A 313 -9.21 4.95 27.77
C SER A 313 -8.44 5.55 28.96
N ASN A 314 -7.14 5.80 28.80
CA ASN A 314 -6.26 6.36 29.82
C ASN A 314 -5.66 7.71 29.40
N GLU A 315 -5.17 8.51 30.37
CA GLU A 315 -4.66 9.87 30.08
C GLU A 315 -3.37 9.87 29.27
N GLU A 316 -2.50 8.88 29.47
CA GLU A 316 -1.23 8.77 28.75
C GLU A 316 -1.46 8.59 27.25
N GLY A 317 -2.30 7.64 26.85
CA GLY A 317 -2.61 7.43 25.45
C GLY A 317 -3.42 8.58 24.83
N ARG A 318 -4.29 9.26 25.60
CA ARG A 318 -4.91 10.52 25.14
C ARG A 318 -3.86 11.60 24.88
N TYR A 319 -2.89 11.78 25.77
CA TYR A 319 -1.79 12.72 25.57
C TYR A 319 -0.99 12.39 24.30
N LEU A 320 -0.68 11.11 24.06
CA LEU A 320 -0.03 10.65 22.83
C LEU A 320 -0.87 10.90 21.57
N ASN A 321 -2.21 10.88 21.67
CA ASN A 321 -3.09 11.23 20.56
C ASN A 321 -3.15 12.74 20.25
N ARG A 322 -2.90 13.61 21.23
CA ARG A 322 -2.86 15.08 21.06
C ARG A 322 -1.51 15.53 20.49
N ARG A 323 -1.29 15.35 19.18
CA ARG A 323 0.02 15.58 18.52
C ARG A 323 -0.10 16.24 17.14
N VAL A 324 1.05 16.56 16.55
CA VAL A 324 1.21 16.87 15.11
C VAL A 324 2.23 15.92 14.50
N GLU A 325 1.94 15.42 13.29
CA GLU A 325 2.84 14.59 12.49
C GLU A 325 3.29 15.40 11.26
N ILE A 326 4.57 15.28 10.87
CA ILE A 326 5.10 15.87 9.63
C ILE A 326 5.11 14.79 8.56
N GLN A 327 4.39 15.02 7.46
CA GLN A 327 4.37 14.14 6.28
C GLN A 327 5.22 14.79 5.19
N PHE A 328 6.25 14.11 4.70
CA PHE A 328 7.01 14.60 3.54
C PHE A 328 6.23 14.33 2.25
N LYS A 329 6.24 15.30 1.31
CA LYS A 329 5.69 15.16 -0.04
C LYS A 329 6.80 14.91 -1.06
#